data_AF-A0A9D4PJA0-F1
#
_entry.id   AF-A0A9D4PJA0-F1
#
_cell.length_a   1.000
_cell.length_b   1.000
_cell.length_c   1.000
_cell.angle_alpha   90.00
_cell.angle_beta   90.00
_cell.angle_gamma   90.00
#
_symmetry.space_group_name_H-M   'P 1'
#
loop_
_entity.id
_entity.type
_entity.pdbx_description
1 polymer ?
#
loop_
_entity_poly.entity_id
_entity_poly.type
_entity_poly.pdbx_seq_one_letter_code
_entity_poly.pdbx_strand_id
1 'polypeptide(L)'
;MGQPIELLANHFAIQLPDGDVYHYDVTIIPPSKKEEARAPAQKKIRCLSTRVNRLVIENLVAKYRGELNKCLPAFDGRKNLYTRREAAIQGKDIQRTIHRR
;
A
#
# COMPACT_ATOMS: atom_id res chain seq x y z
N MET A 1 23.90 29.93 27.53
CA MET A 1 23.43 30.09 26.14
C MET A 1 24.66 30.06 25.24
N GLY A 2 24.70 29.18 24.25
CA GLY A 2 25.86 28.98 23.37
C GLY A 2 25.84 29.88 22.13
N GLN A 3 26.99 30.00 21.46
CA GLN A 3 27.11 30.71 20.18
C GLN A 3 26.50 29.88 19.03
N PRO A 4 25.72 30.48 18.12
CA PRO A 4 25.22 29.79 16.93
C PRO A 4 26.35 29.32 16.01
N ILE A 5 26.15 28.18 15.33
CA ILE A 5 27.08 27.64 14.31
C ILE A 5 26.28 27.12 13.12
N GLU A 6 26.80 27.33 11.92
CA GLU A 6 26.20 26.81 10.68
C GLU A 6 26.51 25.31 10.51
N LEU A 7 25.51 24.54 10.12
CA LEU A 7 25.62 23.10 9.90
C LEU A 7 25.07 22.73 8.53
N LEU A 8 25.68 21.74 7.90
CA LEU A 8 25.10 21.01 6.79
C LEU A 8 24.58 19.67 7.32
N ALA A 9 23.30 19.39 7.08
CA ALA A 9 22.68 18.12 7.41
C ALA A 9 22.41 17.34 6.12
N ASN A 10 22.30 16.01 6.24
CA ASN A 10 21.86 15.13 5.15
C ASN A 10 20.33 15.22 4.95
N HIS A 11 19.79 16.44 4.99
CA HIS A 11 18.37 16.73 4.81
C HIS A 11 18.18 17.37 3.45
N PHE A 12 17.37 16.72 2.61
CA PHE A 12 17.03 17.21 1.28
C PHE A 12 15.58 17.70 1.33
N ALA A 13 15.37 18.96 0.96
CA ALA A 13 14.03 19.52 0.86
C ALA A 13 13.25 18.82 -0.26
N ILE A 14 12.01 18.40 0.02
CA ILE A 14 11.13 17.77 -0.95
C ILE A 14 9.87 18.63 -1.08
N GLN A 15 9.49 18.94 -2.32
CA GLN A 15 8.21 19.53 -2.64
C GLN A 15 7.23 18.42 -3.00
N LEU A 16 6.11 18.35 -2.27
CA LEU A 16 5.06 17.36 -2.50
C LEU A 16 3.92 17.99 -3.31
N PRO A 17 3.41 17.33 -4.35
CA PRO A 17 2.34 17.88 -5.18
C PRO A 17 0.99 17.89 -4.45
N ASP A 18 0.13 18.86 -4.81
CA ASP A 18 -1.22 19.00 -4.24
C ASP A 18 -2.20 17.95 -4.76
N GLY A 19 -3.23 17.64 -3.99
CA GLY A 19 -4.30 16.71 -4.36
C GLY A 19 -4.25 15.40 -3.57
N ASP A 20 -5.19 14.51 -3.87
CA ASP A 20 -5.50 13.39 -3.00
C ASP A 20 -4.57 12.18 -3.18
N VAL A 21 -4.50 11.37 -2.14
CA VAL A 21 -3.91 10.03 -2.15
C VAL A 21 -4.96 9.03 -1.71
N TYR A 22 -5.13 7.98 -2.51
CA TYR A 22 -6.10 6.92 -2.24
C TYR A 22 -5.39 5.78 -1.55
N HIS A 23 -5.90 5.39 -0.37
CA HIS A 23 -5.41 4.27 0.41
C HIS A 23 -6.38 3.10 0.35
N TYR A 24 -5.84 1.90 0.17
CA TYR A 24 -6.57 0.64 0.18
C TYR A 24 -5.95 -0.31 1.20
N ASP A 25 -6.81 -0.99 1.97
CA ASP A 25 -6.39 -2.11 2.81
C ASP A 25 -6.38 -3.40 1.97
N VAL A 26 -5.20 -4.01 1.87
CA VAL A 26 -4.94 -5.18 1.03
C VAL A 26 -4.64 -6.38 1.91
N THR A 27 -5.42 -7.45 1.74
CA THR A 27 -5.16 -8.74 2.39
C THR A 27 -4.76 -9.79 1.35
N ILE A 28 -3.52 -10.30 1.47
CA ILE A 28 -3.01 -11.38 0.61
C ILE A 28 -3.23 -12.72 1.33
N ILE A 29 -4.11 -13.54 0.79
CA ILE A 29 -4.45 -14.86 1.36
C ILE A 29 -3.77 -15.96 0.52
N PRO A 30 -2.83 -16.73 1.10
CA PRO A 30 -2.22 -17.84 0.38
C PRO A 30 -3.24 -18.96 0.15
N PRO A 31 -3.13 -19.70 -0.97
CA PRO A 31 -4.10 -20.73 -1.34
C PRO A 31 -4.24 -21.83 -0.28
N SER A 32 -3.15 -22.19 0.41
CA SER A 32 -3.13 -23.21 1.47
C SER A 32 -3.93 -22.85 2.73
N LYS A 33 -4.37 -21.59 2.88
CA LYS A 33 -5.16 -21.12 4.02
C LYS A 33 -6.62 -20.81 3.69
N LYS A 34 -7.06 -21.08 2.45
CA LYS A 34 -8.45 -20.81 2.02
C LYS A 34 -9.47 -21.69 2.77
N GLU A 35 -9.08 -22.85 3.28
CA GLU A 35 -9.96 -23.75 4.06
C GLU A 35 -10.16 -23.31 5.52
N GLU A 36 -9.26 -22.50 6.09
CA GLU A 36 -9.37 -22.03 7.50
C GLU A 36 -10.28 -20.80 7.67
N ALA A 37 -10.84 -20.25 6.59
CA ALA A 37 -11.68 -19.05 6.61
C ALA A 37 -13.06 -19.23 7.29
N ARG A 38 -13.37 -20.44 7.82
CA ARG A 38 -14.61 -20.75 8.56
C ARG A 38 -14.43 -20.84 10.09
N ALA A 39 -13.23 -20.65 10.64
CA ALA A 39 -12.96 -20.71 12.08
C ALA A 39 -12.65 -19.31 12.66
N PRO A 40 -12.94 -19.05 13.95
CA PRO A 40 -13.36 -17.73 14.44
C PRO A 40 -12.26 -16.67 14.44
N ALA A 41 -12.73 -15.43 14.35
CA ALA A 41 -11.98 -14.19 14.35
C ALA A 41 -10.89 -14.18 15.44
N GLN A 42 -9.63 -13.90 15.04
CA GLN A 42 -8.43 -13.61 15.85
C GLN A 42 -7.26 -14.59 15.74
N LYS A 43 -7.24 -15.52 14.78
CA LYS A 43 -5.97 -16.17 14.41
C LYS A 43 -5.16 -15.21 13.53
N LYS A 44 -4.11 -14.59 14.10
CA LYS A 44 -3.17 -13.71 13.40
C LYS A 44 -2.67 -14.41 12.13
N ILE A 45 -3.20 -14.01 10.96
CA ILE A 45 -2.75 -14.56 9.68
C ILE A 45 -1.25 -14.26 9.58
N ARG A 46 -0.43 -15.31 9.63
CA ARG A 46 1.00 -15.19 9.32
C ARG A 46 1.10 -14.78 7.86
N CYS A 47 1.28 -13.48 7.64
CA CYS A 47 1.56 -12.88 6.35
C CYS A 47 2.84 -13.52 5.78
N LEU A 48 2.86 -13.73 4.46
CA LEU A 48 4.05 -14.18 3.77
C LEU A 48 5.18 -13.16 3.97
N SER A 49 6.42 -13.55 3.64
CA SER A 49 7.55 -12.62 3.63
C SER A 49 7.17 -11.36 2.83
N THR A 50 7.57 -10.18 3.33
CA THR A 50 7.31 -8.90 2.66
C THR A 50 7.82 -8.89 1.22
N ARG A 51 8.92 -9.61 0.95
CA ARG A 51 9.45 -9.82 -0.41
C ARG A 51 8.44 -10.53 -1.31
N VAL A 52 7.81 -11.59 -0.82
CA VAL A 52 6.80 -12.34 -1.58
C VAL A 52 5.55 -11.50 -1.78
N ASN A 53 5.12 -10.74 -0.77
CA ASN A 53 3.97 -9.83 -0.91
C ASN A 53 4.23 -8.77 -1.99
N ARG A 54 5.43 -8.17 -2.02
CA ARG A 54 5.82 -7.22 -3.07
C ARG A 54 5.76 -7.86 -4.46
N LEU A 55 6.29 -9.07 -4.62
CA LEU A 55 6.24 -9.79 -5.89
C LEU A 55 4.80 -10.10 -6.35
N VAL A 56 3.91 -10.45 -5.41
CA VAL A 56 2.49 -10.66 -5.70
C VAL A 56 1.84 -9.37 -6.21
N ILE A 57 2.11 -8.23 -5.55
CA ILE A 57 1.58 -6.93 -5.97
C ILE A 57 2.20 -6.48 -7.30
N GLU A 58 3.48 -6.69 -7.54
CA GLU A 58 4.13 -6.38 -8.83
C GLU A 58 3.46 -7.13 -9.99
N ASN A 59 3.20 -8.43 -9.81
CA ASN A 59 2.48 -9.23 -10.81
C ASN A 59 1.04 -8.76 -11.02
N LEU A 60 0.35 -8.36 -9.94
CA LEU A 60 -0.99 -7.79 -10.00
C LEU A 60 -0.98 -6.48 -10.79
N VAL A 61 -0.04 -5.57 -10.53
CA VAL A 61 0.09 -4.30 -11.23
C VAL A 61 0.41 -4.50 -12.70
N ALA A 62 1.29 -5.45 -13.04
CA ALA A 62 1.61 -5.78 -14.41
C ALA A 62 0.39 -6.29 -15.19
N LYS A 63 -0.43 -7.15 -14.56
CA LYS A 63 -1.61 -7.76 -15.18
C LYS A 63 -2.79 -6.80 -15.31
N TYR A 64 -3.06 -5.98 -14.29
CA TYR A 64 -4.26 -5.14 -14.19
C TYR A 64 -3.95 -3.64 -14.33
N ARG A 65 -2.93 -3.30 -15.12
CA ARG A 65 -2.47 -1.92 -15.31
C ARG A 65 -3.58 -0.96 -15.79
N GLY A 66 -4.53 -1.46 -16.58
CA GLY A 66 -5.69 -0.68 -17.04
C GLY A 66 -6.64 -0.31 -15.89
N GLU A 67 -6.98 -1.27 -15.04
CA GLU A 67 -7.87 -1.08 -13.88
C GLU A 67 -7.24 -0.18 -12.81
N LEU A 68 -5.90 -0.18 -12.70
CA LEU A 68 -5.16 0.74 -11.85
C LEU A 68 -4.97 2.14 -12.47
N ASN A 69 -5.71 2.48 -13.53
CA ASN A 69 -5.62 3.76 -14.23
C ASN A 69 -4.20 4.13 -14.66
N LYS A 70 -3.41 3.11 -15.04
CA LYS A 70 -1.99 3.22 -15.40
C LYS A 70 -1.11 3.83 -14.30
N CYS A 71 -1.58 3.88 -13.05
CA CYS A 71 -0.79 4.32 -11.91
C CYS A 71 0.17 3.23 -11.45
N LEU A 72 1.30 3.66 -10.87
CA LEU A 72 2.22 2.80 -10.14
C LEU A 72 1.89 2.91 -8.65
N PRO A 73 1.23 1.91 -8.05
CA PRO A 73 0.89 1.98 -6.64
C PRO A 73 2.13 1.80 -5.76
N ALA A 74 2.15 2.48 -4.62
CA ALA A 74 3.13 2.26 -3.57
C ALA A 74 2.59 1.25 -2.56
N PHE A 75 3.34 0.16 -2.32
CA PHE A 75 2.96 -0.88 -1.37
C PHE A 75 4.01 -1.03 -0.25
N ASP A 76 3.54 -1.10 0.99
CA ASP A 76 4.40 -1.22 2.18
C ASP A 76 4.95 -2.64 2.40
N GLY A 77 4.44 -3.64 1.67
CA GLY A 77 4.81 -5.05 1.81
C GLY A 77 3.90 -5.83 2.77
N ARG A 78 2.88 -5.20 3.33
CA ARG A 78 1.94 -5.82 4.28
C ARG A 78 0.49 -5.57 3.85
N LYS A 79 -0.09 -4.43 4.22
CA LYS A 79 -1.51 -4.15 4.05
C LYS A 79 -1.83 -2.83 3.35
N ASN A 80 -0.87 -1.91 3.30
CA ASN A 80 -1.17 -0.55 2.85
C ASN A 80 -0.73 -0.39 1.40
N LEU A 81 -1.70 -0.10 0.54
CA LEU A 81 -1.49 0.24 -0.88
C LEU A 81 -1.97 1.66 -1.14
N TYR A 82 -1.15 2.46 -1.83
CA TYR A 82 -1.44 3.85 -2.13
C TYR A 82 -1.42 4.11 -3.63
N THR A 83 -2.40 4.83 -4.16
CA THR A 83 -2.43 5.30 -5.55
C THR A 83 -2.66 6.80 -5.65
N ARG A 84 -2.15 7.39 -6.74
CA ARG A 84 -2.38 8.81 -7.05
C ARG A 84 -3.75 9.08 -7.68
N ARG A 85 -4.33 8.08 -8.36
CA ARG A 85 -5.68 8.15 -8.92
C ARG A 85 -6.51 7.04 -8.32
N GLU A 86 -7.81 7.25 -8.23
CA GLU A 86 -8.72 6.20 -7.82
C GLU A 86 -8.58 5.03 -8.80
N ALA A 87 -8.45 3.81 -8.29
CA ALA A 87 -8.38 2.62 -9.12
C ALA A 87 -9.80 2.17 -9.49
N ALA A 88 -10.02 1.80 -10.75
CA ALA A 88 -11.30 1.31 -11.28
C ALA A 88 -11.56 -0.17 -10.88
N ILE A 89 -11.30 -0.51 -9.62
CA ILE A 89 -11.47 -1.87 -9.10
C ILE A 89 -12.93 -2.04 -8.67
N GLN A 90 -13.59 -3.07 -9.18
CA GLN A 90 -14.97 -3.41 -8.81
C GLN A 90 -14.98 -4.54 -7.79
N GLY A 91 -15.71 -4.38 -6.67
CA GLY A 91 -15.80 -5.41 -5.64
C GLY A 91 -16.54 -4.93 -4.39
N LYS A 92 -17.26 -5.84 -3.72
CA LYS A 92 -18.06 -5.54 -2.51
C LYS A 92 -17.21 -5.31 -1.25
N ASP A 93 -15.96 -5.77 -1.24
CA ASP A 93 -15.07 -5.76 -0.06
C ASP A 93 -13.93 -4.73 -0.15
N ILE A 94 -14.09 -3.67 -0.95
CA ILE A 94 -13.03 -2.66 -1.12
C ILE A 94 -13.23 -1.53 -0.11
N GLN A 95 -12.43 -1.54 0.97
CA GLN A 95 -12.33 -0.39 1.86
C GLN A 95 -11.36 0.64 1.29
N ARG A 96 -11.87 1.85 1.02
CA ARG A 96 -11.10 2.98 0.49
C ARG A 96 -11.07 4.10 1.51
N THR A 97 -9.90 4.65 1.76
CA THR A 97 -9.75 5.86 2.56
C THR A 97 -9.02 6.92 1.72
N ILE A 98 -9.67 8.06 1.52
CA ILE A 98 -9.08 9.18 0.79
C ILE A 98 -8.38 10.08 1.81
N HIS A 99 -7.08 10.26 1.63
CA HIS A 99 -6.29 11.18 2.42
C HIS A 99 -6.12 12.45 1.61
N ARG A 100 -6.82 13.50 2.03
CA ARG A 100 -6.70 14.85 1.49
C ARG A 100 -5.63 15.60 2.25
N ARG A 101 -4.83 16.38 1.53
CA ARG A 101 -3.97 17.40 2.12
C ARG A 101 -4.76 18.66 2.43
#